data_AF-A0A965PFG5-F1
#
_entry.id   AF-A0A965PFG5-F1
#
_cell.length_a   1.000
_cell.length_b   1.000
_cell.length_c   1.000
_cell.angle_alpha   90.00
_cell.angle_beta   90.00
_cell.angle_gamma   90.00
#
_symmetry.space_group_name_H-M   'P 1'
#
loop_
_entity.id
_entity.type
_entity.pdbx_description
1 polymer ?
#
loop_
_entity_poly.entity_id
_entity_poly.type
_entity_poly.pdbx_seq_one_letter_code
_entity_poly.pdbx_strand_id
1 'polypeptide(L)'
;MTPDKVKDEIASYDASTPSGYDVQNSGFIGFMDDGKGILTPFGVLRYNTLVKAYKIKFKSYKGVELNENDGITEFTDKAGNKLFIMDQQHLVYYAVLNSWKKEGKPTDSIVDKVIDKVN
;
A
#
# COMPACT_ATOMS: atom_id res chain seq x y z
N MET A 1 21.25 19.97 8.66
CA MET A 1 21.27 18.53 9.05
C MET A 1 20.06 17.89 8.41
N THR A 2 20.28 16.97 7.48
CA THR A 2 19.21 16.17 6.87
C THR A 2 18.85 15.07 7.86
N PRO A 3 17.57 14.84 8.21
CA PRO A 3 17.21 13.73 9.08
C PRO A 3 17.67 12.43 8.44
N ASP A 4 18.25 11.53 9.23
CA ASP A 4 18.61 10.20 8.76
C ASP A 4 17.38 9.54 8.11
N LYS A 5 17.54 9.08 6.87
CA LYS A 5 16.51 8.26 6.22
C LYS A 5 16.29 7.06 7.13
N VAL A 6 15.06 6.87 7.60
CA VAL A 6 14.67 5.65 8.31
C VAL A 6 15.06 4.47 7.41
N LYS A 7 16.09 3.74 7.83
CA LYS A 7 16.60 2.56 7.17
C LYS A 7 15.59 1.45 7.44
N ASP A 8 14.76 1.18 6.45
CA ASP A 8 13.75 0.12 6.49
C ASP A 8 14.46 -1.22 6.25
N GLU A 9 15.28 -1.64 7.21
CA GLU A 9 16.14 -2.82 7.11
C GLU A 9 15.41 -4.12 7.47
N ILE A 10 14.13 -4.04 7.85
CA ILE A 10 13.35 -5.19 8.32
C ILE A 10 12.03 -5.25 7.56
N ALA A 11 11.93 -6.21 6.64
CA ALA A 11 10.63 -6.60 6.12
C ALA A 11 9.78 -7.15 7.28
N SER A 12 8.50 -6.76 7.34
CA SER A 12 7.58 -7.22 8.38
C SER A 12 7.15 -8.65 8.08
N TYR A 13 7.13 -9.47 9.12
CA TYR A 13 6.54 -10.80 9.09
C TYR A 13 5.05 -10.73 8.69
N ASP A 14 4.65 -11.61 7.78
CA ASP A 14 3.29 -11.77 7.29
C ASP A 14 2.88 -13.25 7.33
N ALA A 15 2.11 -13.62 8.36
CA ALA A 15 1.56 -14.96 8.54
C ALA A 15 0.48 -15.35 7.51
N SER A 16 -0.05 -14.38 6.74
CA SER A 16 -1.02 -14.65 5.67
C SER A 16 -0.35 -15.04 4.35
N THR A 17 0.98 -14.99 4.29
CA THR A 17 1.76 -15.39 3.12
C THR A 17 1.55 -16.89 2.84
N PRO A 18 1.06 -17.27 1.65
CA PRO A 18 0.89 -18.68 1.30
C PRO A 18 2.22 -19.44 1.21
N SER A 19 2.15 -20.77 1.38
CA SER A 19 3.32 -21.66 1.24
C SER A 19 3.99 -21.48 -0.12
N GLY A 20 5.31 -21.29 -0.12
CA GLY A 20 6.11 -21.06 -1.32
C GLY A 20 6.59 -19.62 -1.51
N TYR A 21 6.19 -18.69 -0.65
CA TYR A 21 6.68 -17.30 -0.65
C TYR A 21 7.39 -16.94 0.66
N ASP A 22 8.30 -15.96 0.60
CA ASP A 22 8.97 -15.44 1.79
C ASP A 22 7.97 -14.72 2.70
N VAL A 23 7.85 -15.16 3.95
CA VAL A 23 6.98 -14.56 4.96
C VAL A 23 7.49 -13.20 5.47
N GLN A 24 8.76 -12.88 5.24
CA GLN A 24 9.37 -11.59 5.56
C GLN A 24 9.32 -10.67 4.34
N ASN A 25 8.12 -10.38 3.85
CA ASN A 25 7.92 -9.65 2.60
C ASN A 25 7.08 -8.37 2.76
N SER A 26 6.66 -8.02 3.98
CA SER A 26 5.77 -6.86 4.23
C SER A 26 4.45 -6.90 3.44
N GLY A 27 4.02 -8.08 3.00
CA GLY A 27 2.87 -8.33 2.14
C GLY A 27 3.09 -8.09 0.64
N PHE A 28 4.31 -7.80 0.19
CA PHE A 28 4.66 -7.63 -1.23
C PHE A 28 5.55 -8.77 -1.70
N ILE A 29 5.06 -9.59 -2.63
CA ILE A 29 5.75 -10.78 -3.11
C ILE A 29 6.76 -10.46 -4.22
N GLY A 30 6.42 -9.55 -5.13
CA GLY A 30 7.24 -9.28 -6.30
C GLY A 30 6.47 -8.61 -7.43
N PHE A 31 7.07 -8.59 -8.62
CA PHE A 31 6.47 -8.05 -9.82
C PHE A 31 6.09 -9.15 -10.81
N MET A 32 5.04 -8.91 -11.58
CA MET A 32 4.73 -9.64 -12.80
C MET A 32 5.58 -9.11 -13.95
N ASP A 33 5.65 -9.87 -15.05
CA ASP A 33 6.39 -9.50 -16.27
C ASP A 33 5.88 -8.18 -16.89
N ASP A 34 4.61 -7.84 -16.68
CA ASP A 34 3.99 -6.59 -17.13
C ASP A 34 4.16 -5.44 -16.12
N GLY A 35 5.00 -5.61 -15.10
CA GLY A 35 5.32 -4.58 -14.10
C GLY A 35 4.26 -4.37 -13.02
N LYS A 36 3.17 -5.14 -13.01
CA LYS A 36 2.21 -5.13 -11.89
C LYS A 36 2.80 -5.79 -10.65
N GLY A 37 2.32 -5.42 -9.47
CA GLY A 37 2.79 -5.95 -8.20
C GLY A 37 1.95 -7.13 -7.73
N ILE A 38 2.57 -8.10 -7.06
CA ILE A 38 1.91 -9.23 -6.42
C ILE A 38 1.90 -9.01 -4.91
N LEU A 39 0.70 -9.07 -4.31
CA LEU A 39 0.45 -8.84 -2.90
C LEU A 39 -0.18 -10.06 -2.23
N THR A 40 0.12 -10.23 -0.94
CA THR A 40 -0.63 -11.09 -0.02
C THR A 40 -1.89 -10.37 0.47
N PRO A 41 -2.82 -11.07 1.16
CA PRO A 41 -3.93 -10.40 1.86
C PRO A 41 -3.48 -9.29 2.83
N PHE A 42 -2.37 -9.50 3.53
CA PHE A 42 -1.79 -8.48 4.42
C PHE A 42 -1.21 -7.30 3.65
N GLY A 43 -0.63 -7.52 2.46
CA GLY A 43 -0.18 -6.45 1.57
C GLY A 43 -1.33 -5.51 1.17
N VAL A 44 -2.49 -6.08 0.82
CA VAL A 44 -3.71 -5.32 0.53
C VAL A 44 -4.17 -4.52 1.77
N LEU A 45 -4.19 -5.15 2.94
CA LEU A 45 -4.54 -4.48 4.20
C LEU A 45 -3.63 -3.29 4.49
N ARG A 46 -2.31 -3.44 4.30
CA ARG A 46 -1.33 -2.37 4.50
C ARG A 46 -1.55 -1.21 3.55
N TYR A 47 -1.78 -1.49 2.27
CA TYR A 47 -2.11 -0.47 1.28
C TYR A 47 -3.38 0.30 1.68
N ASN A 48 -4.48 -0.41 1.97
CA ASN A 48 -5.75 0.23 2.35
C ASN A 48 -5.64 1.03 3.66
N THR A 49 -4.79 0.60 4.60
CA THR A 49 -4.51 1.36 5.82
C THR A 49 -3.85 2.69 5.52
N LEU A 50 -2.92 2.73 4.56
CA LEU A 50 -2.31 3.97 4.11
C LEU A 50 -3.30 4.88 3.37
N VAL A 51 -4.15 4.31 2.52
CA VAL A 51 -5.23 5.06 1.85
C VAL A 51 -6.12 5.72 2.90
N LYS A 52 -6.59 4.99 3.92
CA LYS A 52 -7.37 5.56 5.04
C LYS A 52 -6.67 6.67 5.82
N ALA A 53 -5.34 6.59 5.89
CA ALA A 53 -4.53 7.52 6.65
C ALA A 53 -4.25 8.82 5.88
N TYR A 54 -4.24 8.78 4.55
CA TYR A 54 -3.68 9.87 3.74
C TYR A 54 -4.49 10.26 2.50
N LYS A 55 -5.65 9.64 2.21
CA LYS A 55 -6.39 9.89 0.96
C LYS A 55 -6.74 11.36 0.73
N ILE A 56 -7.04 12.14 1.78
CA ILE A 56 -7.42 13.56 1.64
C ILE A 56 -6.19 14.39 1.31
N LYS A 57 -5.10 14.19 2.05
CA LYS A 57 -3.81 14.80 1.71
C LYS A 57 -3.34 14.38 0.31
N PHE A 58 -3.52 13.13 -0.06
CA PHE A 58 -3.16 12.63 -1.38
C PHE A 58 -3.94 13.36 -2.48
N LYS A 59 -5.26 13.48 -2.33
CA LYS A 59 -6.14 14.25 -3.22
C LYS A 59 -5.68 15.71 -3.33
N SER A 60 -5.36 16.36 -2.22
CA SER A 60 -4.85 17.73 -2.21
C SER A 60 -3.51 17.90 -2.94
N TYR A 61 -2.58 16.97 -2.81
CA TYR A 61 -1.23 17.08 -3.39
C TYR A 61 -1.11 16.54 -4.81
N LYS A 62 -1.95 15.57 -5.19
CA LYS A 62 -1.85 14.84 -6.46
C LYS A 62 -3.05 15.06 -7.38
N GLY A 63 -4.13 15.67 -6.89
CA GLY A 63 -5.37 15.85 -7.65
C GLY A 63 -6.10 14.53 -7.96
N VAL A 64 -5.78 13.46 -7.23
CA VAL A 64 -6.32 12.11 -7.45
C VAL A 64 -7.00 11.63 -6.18
N GLU A 65 -8.23 11.16 -6.33
CA GLU A 65 -8.96 10.50 -5.24
C GLU A 65 -8.57 9.03 -5.16
N LEU A 66 -8.30 8.56 -3.94
CA LEU A 66 -7.94 7.17 -3.69
C LEU A 66 -9.05 6.47 -2.91
N ASN A 67 -9.50 5.31 -3.39
CA ASN A 67 -10.36 4.41 -2.64
C ASN A 67 -9.62 3.12 -2.27
N GLU A 68 -10.18 2.42 -1.28
CA GLU A 68 -9.67 1.10 -0.89
C GLU A 68 -9.87 0.10 -2.04
N ASN A 69 -8.87 -0.74 -2.26
CA ASN A 69 -8.82 -1.74 -3.34
C ASN A 69 -8.82 -1.18 -4.78
N ASP A 70 -8.78 0.14 -4.98
CA ASP A 70 -8.56 0.68 -6.32
C ASP A 70 -7.22 0.16 -6.87
N GLY A 71 -7.25 -0.29 -8.12
CA GLY A 71 -6.12 -0.90 -8.79
C GLY A 71 -5.72 -2.30 -8.30
N ILE A 72 -6.54 -2.95 -7.48
CA ILE A 72 -6.28 -4.31 -6.96
C ILE A 72 -7.27 -5.31 -7.56
N THR A 73 -6.74 -6.41 -8.11
CA THR A 73 -7.54 -7.55 -8.60
C THR A 73 -7.12 -8.84 -7.93
N GLU A 74 -8.06 -9.73 -7.65
CA GLU A 74 -7.75 -11.06 -7.11
C GLU A 74 -6.99 -11.90 -8.15
N PHE A 75 -6.04 -12.71 -7.69
CA PHE A 75 -5.23 -13.59 -8.52
C PHE A 75 -5.00 -14.91 -7.80
N THR A 76 -5.12 -16.02 -8.53
CA THR A 76 -4.77 -17.35 -8.01
C THR A 76 -3.55 -17.84 -8.75
N ASP A 77 -2.50 -18.19 -8.00
CA ASP A 77 -1.29 -18.73 -8.61
C ASP A 77 -1.45 -20.18 -9.08
N LYS A 78 -0.40 -20.73 -9.71
CA LYS A 78 -0.39 -22.11 -10.22
C LYS A 78 -0.52 -23.17 -9.12
N ALA A 79 -0.23 -22.82 -7.87
CA ALA A 79 -0.34 -23.71 -6.72
C ALA A 79 -1.71 -23.60 -6.02
N GLY A 80 -2.62 -22.75 -6.51
CA GLY A 80 -3.94 -22.54 -5.93
C GLY A 80 -3.96 -21.51 -4.79
N ASN A 81 -2.88 -20.77 -4.57
CA ASN A 81 -2.82 -19.75 -3.53
C ASN A 81 -3.57 -18.49 -3.96
N LYS A 82 -4.42 -17.96 -3.07
CA LYS A 82 -5.07 -16.67 -3.28
C LYS A 82 -4.12 -15.52 -2.98
N LEU A 83 -3.85 -14.72 -4.00
CA LEU A 83 -3.01 -13.53 -4.01
C LEU A 83 -3.79 -12.36 -4.63
N PHE A 84 -3.13 -11.21 -4.74
CA PHE A 84 -3.70 -10.02 -5.35
C PHE A 84 -2.69 -9.36 -6.27
N ILE A 85 -3.17 -8.82 -7.38
CA ILE A 85 -2.37 -8.04 -8.32
C ILE A 85 -2.71 -6.58 -8.12
N MET A 86 -1.70 -5.73 -7.96
CA MET A 86 -1.81 -4.29 -7.94
C MET A 86 -1.29 -3.70 -9.24
N ASP A 87 -2.05 -2.81 -9.88
CA ASP A 87 -1.59 -2.14 -11.09
C ASP A 87 -0.39 -1.20 -10.84
N GLN A 88 0.28 -0.83 -11.93
CA GLN A 88 1.49 -0.01 -11.86
C GLN A 88 1.25 1.37 -11.24
N GLN A 89 0.10 1.98 -11.49
CA GLN A 89 -0.25 3.31 -10.99
C GLN A 89 -0.42 3.27 -9.47
N HIS A 90 -1.13 2.27 -8.96
CA HIS A 90 -1.37 2.07 -7.54
C HIS A 90 -0.12 1.60 -6.80
N LEU A 91 0.83 0.92 -7.46
CA LEU A 91 2.16 0.68 -6.91
C LEU A 91 2.93 1.97 -6.64
N VAL A 92 2.89 2.92 -7.58
CA VAL A 92 3.51 4.25 -7.39
C VAL A 92 2.83 4.98 -6.23
N TYR A 93 1.50 4.91 -6.14
CA TYR A 93 0.76 5.52 -5.03
C TYR A 93 1.13 4.89 -3.70
N TYR A 94 1.22 3.56 -3.64
CA TYR A 94 1.65 2.84 -2.46
C TYR A 94 3.06 3.26 -2.01
N ALA A 95 4.00 3.43 -2.94
CA ALA A 95 5.34 3.93 -2.63
C ALA A 95 5.33 5.35 -2.04
N VAL A 96 4.53 6.27 -2.62
CA VAL A 96 4.37 7.64 -2.12
C VAL A 96 3.80 7.65 -0.70
N LEU A 97 2.74 6.89 -0.46
CA LEU A 97 2.09 6.81 0.84
C LEU A 97 3.01 6.20 1.91
N ASN A 98 3.78 5.17 1.56
CA ASN A 98 4.81 4.62 2.43
C ASN A 98 5.90 5.65 2.75
N SER A 99 6.35 6.43 1.76
CA SER A 99 7.32 7.51 1.98
C SER A 99 6.80 8.52 3.01
N TRP A 100 5.53 8.92 2.88
CA TRP A 100 4.92 9.85 3.83
C TRP A 100 4.82 9.28 5.24
N LYS A 101 4.50 8.00 5.39
CA LYS A 101 4.53 7.31 6.68
C LYS A 101 5.95 7.30 7.27
N LYS A 102 6.96 6.95 6.46
CA LYS A 102 8.37 6.90 6.89
C LYS A 102 8.93 8.27 7.28
N GLU A 103 8.53 9.31 6.56
CA GLU A 103 8.86 10.71 6.85
C GLU A 103 8.11 11.28 8.06
N GLY A 104 7.19 10.51 8.66
CA GLY A 104 6.38 10.96 9.80
C GLY A 104 5.39 12.05 9.42
N LYS A 105 4.95 12.13 8.16
CA LYS A 105 3.94 13.13 7.76
C LYS A 105 2.64 12.87 8.51
N PRO A 106 1.97 13.93 8.99
CA PRO A 106 0.72 13.78 9.71
C PRO A 106 -0.34 13.17 8.79
N THR A 107 -1.09 12.22 9.34
CA THR A 107 -2.26 11.62 8.70
C THR A 107 -3.39 12.64 8.59
N ASP A 108 -4.37 12.35 7.74
CA ASP A 108 -5.60 13.13 7.62
C ASP A 108 -6.28 13.26 8.99
N SER A 109 -6.61 14.50 9.38
CA SER A 109 -7.25 14.76 10.66
C SER A 109 -8.72 14.35 10.65
N ILE A 110 -9.33 14.25 11.84
CA ILE A 110 -10.77 14.00 11.95
C ILE A 110 -11.56 15.14 11.28
N VAL A 111 -11.10 16.38 11.42
CA VAL A 111 -11.75 17.56 10.81
C VAL A 111 -11.71 17.46 9.29
N ASP A 112 -10.56 17.15 8.71
CA ASP A 112 -10.42 16.97 7.26
C ASP A 112 -11.38 15.90 6.74
N LYS A 113 -11.48 14.77 7.46
CA LYS A 113 -12.38 13.65 7.12
C LYS A 113 -13.85 14.01 7.22
N VAL A 114 -14.23 14.93 8.10
CA VAL A 114 -15.61 15.43 8.18
C VAL A 114 -15.90 16.35 7.01
N ILE A 115 -14.99 17.27 6.67
CA ILE A 115 -15.16 18.20 5.55
C ILE A 115 -15.26 17.43 4.22
N ASP A 116 -14.38 16.46 3.99
CA ASP A 116 -14.37 15.62 2.77
C ASP A 116 -15.64 14.77 2.60
N LYS A 117 -16.39 14.47 3.68
CA LYS A 117 -17.67 13.74 3.60
C LYS A 117 -18.88 14.62 3.29
N VAL A 118 -18.77 15.92 3.52
CA VAL A 118 -19.88 16.87 3.36
C VAL A 118 -19.87 17.51 1.96
N ASN A 119 -18.69 17.60 1.35
CA ASN A 119 -18.49 18.06 -0.02
C ASN A 119 -18.52 16.90 -1.03
#